data_AF-A0A959KHH8-F1
#
_entry.id   AF-A0A959KHH8-F1
#
_cell.length_a   1.000
_cell.length_b   1.000
_cell.length_c   1.000
_cell.angle_alpha   90.00
_cell.angle_beta   90.00
_cell.angle_gamma   90.00
#
_symmetry.space_group_name_H-M   'P 1'
#
loop_
_entity.id
_entity.type
_entity.pdbx_description
1 polymer ?
#
loop_
_entity_poly.entity_id
_entity_poly.type
_entity_poly.pdbx_seq_one_letter_code
_entity_poly.pdbx_strand_id
1 'polypeptide(L)'
;MAEKTDRQGNHPRTKPNYLYSIISVALVLFLLGFFGMALLQARQLVGFFKERVNLLIELEDTAAELDVAELKEDLTNSPFLKPGSIQFTSKEEAIELLREDFGEDFFKLDLPNPLYDVLTFNVRAIYMNSDSLSIIREELRMHPYVSDVYYQESLVDVLAQNIRKVAWITLGLSLFFILVAFALIHNTIRLALYANRFLIKNMELVGASW
;
A
#
# COMPACT_ATOMS: atom_id res chain seq x y z
N MET A 1 -16.49 83.20 -22.47
CA MET A 1 -16.75 82.73 -21.09
C MET A 1 -17.56 81.43 -21.20
N ALA A 2 -17.21 80.43 -20.39
CA ALA A 2 -17.78 79.07 -20.27
C ALA A 2 -17.19 77.99 -21.19
N GLU A 3 -16.09 77.45 -20.68
CA GLU A 3 -15.36 76.23 -21.00
C GLU A 3 -16.24 74.97 -20.83
N LYS A 4 -16.31 74.13 -21.86
CA LYS A 4 -16.90 72.78 -21.77
C LYS A 4 -15.91 71.88 -21.02
N THR A 5 -16.18 71.65 -19.75
CA THR A 5 -15.45 70.66 -18.94
C THR A 5 -15.90 69.26 -19.36
N ASP A 6 -15.03 68.58 -20.09
CA ASP A 6 -15.15 67.17 -20.44
C ASP A 6 -15.07 66.32 -19.17
N ARG A 7 -16.13 65.54 -18.90
CA ARG A 7 -16.17 64.62 -17.75
C ARG A 7 -15.42 63.35 -18.13
N GLN A 8 -14.11 63.33 -17.91
CA GLN A 8 -13.35 62.07 -17.92
C GLN A 8 -13.77 61.21 -16.72
N GLY A 9 -14.63 60.23 -16.99
CA GLY A 9 -14.97 59.16 -16.07
C GLY A 9 -13.73 58.32 -15.77
N ASN A 10 -13.18 58.48 -14.57
CA ASN A 10 -12.08 57.68 -14.07
C ASN A 10 -12.62 56.29 -13.69
N HIS A 11 -12.65 55.36 -14.64
CA HIS A 11 -12.97 53.97 -14.32
C HIS A 11 -11.83 53.37 -13.48
N PRO A 12 -12.08 52.94 -12.23
CA PRO A 12 -11.06 52.30 -11.43
C PRO A 12 -10.61 51.02 -12.15
N ARG A 13 -9.35 50.99 -12.58
CA ARG A 13 -8.74 49.79 -13.16
C ARG A 13 -8.63 48.75 -12.06
N THR A 14 -9.56 47.80 -12.03
CA THR A 14 -9.49 46.66 -11.12
C THR A 14 -8.22 45.89 -11.43
N LYS A 15 -7.35 45.75 -10.42
CA LYS A 15 -6.16 44.91 -10.56
C LYS A 15 -6.63 43.48 -10.83
N PRO A 16 -6.04 42.77 -11.79
CA PRO A 16 -6.37 41.37 -12.00
C PRO A 16 -6.10 40.57 -10.72
N ASN A 17 -7.12 39.89 -10.20
CA ASN A 17 -7.04 39.17 -8.94
C ASN A 17 -6.64 37.70 -9.19
N TYR A 18 -5.34 37.42 -9.16
CA TYR A 18 -4.78 36.08 -9.36
C TYR A 18 -4.89 35.17 -8.13
N LEU A 19 -5.39 35.69 -7.01
CA LEU A 19 -5.47 34.97 -5.73
C LEU A 19 -6.20 33.63 -5.88
N TYR A 20 -7.34 33.61 -6.57
CA TYR A 20 -8.11 32.38 -6.78
C TYR A 20 -7.37 31.35 -7.65
N SER A 21 -6.59 31.80 -8.64
CA SER A 21 -5.80 30.92 -9.51
C SER A 21 -4.58 30.35 -8.77
N ILE A 22 -3.95 31.15 -7.93
CA ILE A 22 -2.84 30.70 -7.08
C ILE A 22 -3.36 29.69 -6.05
N ILE A 23 -4.49 29.98 -5.38
CA ILE A 23 -5.11 29.08 -4.42
C ILE A 23 -5.52 27.76 -5.09
N SER A 24 -6.10 27.80 -6.30
CA SER A 24 -6.52 26.57 -6.98
C SER A 24 -5.33 25.69 -7.38
N VAL A 25 -4.27 26.29 -7.93
CA VAL A 25 -3.04 25.55 -8.27
C VAL A 25 -2.38 25.00 -7.00
N ALA A 26 -2.27 25.81 -5.93
CA ALA A 26 -1.71 25.37 -4.66
C ALA A 26 -2.48 24.21 -4.04
N LEU A 27 -3.82 24.25 -4.07
CA LEU A 27 -4.67 23.17 -3.56
C LEU A 27 -4.47 21.88 -4.35
N VAL A 28 -4.36 21.94 -5.68
CA VAL A 28 -4.12 20.76 -6.52
C VAL A 28 -2.74 20.15 -6.24
N LEU A 29 -1.70 20.98 -6.13
CA LEU A 29 -0.35 20.49 -5.79
C LEU A 29 -0.29 19.91 -4.38
N PHE A 30 -0.97 20.53 -3.42
CA PHE A 30 -1.10 20.00 -2.06
C PHE A 30 -1.77 18.63 -2.04
N LEU A 31 -2.90 18.47 -2.74
CA LEU A 31 -3.59 17.18 -2.84
C LEU A 31 -2.70 16.12 -3.50
N LEU A 32 -1.96 16.48 -4.55
CA LEU A 32 -1.02 15.56 -5.21
C LEU A 32 0.08 15.10 -4.25
N GLY A 33 0.65 16.02 -3.47
CA GLY A 33 1.62 15.69 -2.41
C GLY A 33 1.03 14.81 -1.32
N PHE A 34 -0.17 15.13 -0.84
CA PHE A 34 -0.91 14.35 0.15
C PHE A 34 -1.18 12.91 -0.33
N PHE A 35 -1.65 12.74 -1.56
CA PHE A 35 -1.84 11.43 -2.16
C PHE A 35 -0.51 10.67 -2.28
N GLY A 36 0.57 11.34 -2.71
CA GLY A 36 1.91 10.75 -2.74
C GLY A 36 2.34 10.19 -1.39
N MET A 37 2.15 10.96 -0.31
CA MET A 37 2.44 10.53 1.06
C MET A 37 1.54 9.36 1.49
N ALA A 38 0.24 9.44 1.21
CA ALA A 38 -0.71 8.38 1.55
C ALA A 38 -0.34 7.04 0.89
N LEU A 39 0.20 7.07 -0.33
CA LEU A 39 0.66 5.86 -1.03
C LEU A 39 1.90 5.23 -0.37
N LEU A 40 2.84 6.05 0.10
CA LEU A 40 4.00 5.55 0.84
C LEU A 40 3.54 4.86 2.14
N GLN A 41 2.57 5.45 2.85
CA GLN A 41 2.02 4.86 4.06
C GLN A 41 1.21 3.58 3.78
N ALA A 42 0.43 3.57 2.70
CA ALA A 42 -0.35 2.41 2.29
C ALA A 42 0.54 1.19 2.01
N ARG A 43 1.74 1.39 1.45
CA ARG A 43 2.71 0.29 1.24
C ARG A 43 3.14 -0.36 2.55
N GLN A 44 3.41 0.43 3.60
CA GLN A 44 3.76 -0.10 4.92
C GLN A 44 2.59 -0.88 5.52
N LEU A 45 1.37 -0.34 5.41
CA LEU A 45 0.16 -0.99 5.92
C LEU A 45 -0.08 -2.33 5.21
N VAL A 46 0.05 -2.37 3.89
CA VAL A 46 -0.03 -3.60 3.10
C VAL A 46 1.00 -4.62 3.56
N GLY A 47 2.25 -4.20 3.77
CA GLY A 47 3.31 -5.07 4.28
C GLY A 47 2.97 -5.67 5.64
N PHE A 48 2.46 -4.84 6.55
CA PHE A 48 2.03 -5.27 7.88
C PHE A 48 0.94 -6.34 7.84
N PHE A 49 -0.07 -6.21 6.97
CA PHE A 49 -1.11 -7.22 6.81
C PHE A 49 -0.59 -8.50 6.18
N LYS A 50 0.24 -8.38 5.13
CA LYS A 50 0.88 -9.54 4.49
C LYS A 50 1.68 -10.36 5.51
N GLU A 51 2.44 -9.70 6.36
CA GLU A 51 3.32 -10.34 7.36
C GLU A 51 2.60 -10.91 8.60
N ARG A 52 1.27 -10.91 8.61
CA ARG A 52 0.45 -11.53 9.68
C ARG A 52 -0.23 -12.82 9.24
N VAL A 53 -0.09 -13.19 7.97
CA VAL A 53 -0.61 -14.47 7.48
C VAL A 53 0.29 -15.58 8.02
N ASN A 54 -0.33 -16.54 8.69
CA ASN A 54 0.37 -17.71 9.23
C ASN A 54 0.57 -18.74 8.12
N LEU A 55 1.79 -19.25 8.05
CA LEU A 55 2.11 -20.50 7.36
C LEU A 55 2.27 -21.57 8.44
N LEU A 56 1.69 -22.73 8.19
CA LEU A 56 1.69 -23.86 9.10
C LEU A 56 2.46 -25.00 8.45
N ILE A 57 3.55 -25.43 9.07
CA ILE A 57 4.27 -26.64 8.69
C ILE A 57 3.72 -27.78 9.53
N GLU A 58 3.09 -28.74 8.88
CA GLU A 58 2.63 -29.98 9.49
C GLU A 58 3.79 -30.96 9.60
N LEU A 59 4.04 -31.46 10.81
CA LEU A 59 5.12 -32.40 11.09
C LEU A 59 4.57 -33.82 11.16
N GLU A 60 5.33 -34.77 10.63
CA GLU A 60 5.05 -36.20 10.76
C GLU A 60 5.21 -36.65 12.22
N ASP A 61 4.43 -37.66 12.65
CA ASP A 61 4.55 -38.25 14.01
C ASP A 61 5.95 -38.85 14.29
N THR A 62 6.74 -39.09 13.24
CA THR A 62 8.11 -39.61 13.34
C THR A 62 9.17 -38.52 13.57
N ALA A 63 8.79 -37.24 13.57
CA ALA A 63 9.72 -36.13 13.74
C ALA A 63 10.36 -36.17 15.13
N ALA A 64 11.69 -36.26 15.21
CA ALA A 64 12.40 -36.17 16.48
C ALA A 64 12.53 -34.71 16.93
N GLU A 65 12.71 -34.48 18.23
CA GLU A 65 12.96 -33.13 18.76
C GLU A 65 14.18 -32.45 18.09
N LEU A 66 15.19 -33.24 17.71
CA LEU A 66 16.37 -32.75 16.99
C LEU A 66 16.01 -32.26 15.58
N ASP A 67 15.13 -32.97 14.87
CA ASP A 67 14.67 -32.60 13.53
C ASP A 67 13.89 -31.28 13.56
N VAL A 68 13.04 -31.12 14.58
CA VAL A 68 12.29 -29.87 14.81
C VAL A 68 13.24 -28.71 15.15
N ALA A 69 14.33 -28.97 15.88
CA ALA A 69 15.34 -27.96 16.19
C ALA A 69 16.13 -27.55 14.94
N GLU A 70 16.52 -28.50 14.09
CA GLU A 70 17.19 -28.24 12.80
C GLU A 70 16.29 -27.39 11.89
N LEU A 71 15.02 -27.79 11.72
CA LEU A 71 14.06 -27.04 10.91
C LEU A 71 13.87 -25.60 11.41
N LYS A 72 13.84 -25.38 12.73
CA LYS A 72 13.78 -24.04 13.32
C LYS A 72 15.01 -23.21 12.97
N GLU A 73 16.20 -23.81 12.98
CA GLU A 73 17.44 -23.15 12.61
C GLU A 73 17.45 -22.79 11.11
N ASP A 74 17.07 -23.73 10.25
CA ASP A 74 16.96 -23.51 8.80
C ASP A 74 15.97 -22.39 8.46
N LEU A 75 14.80 -22.40 9.09
CA LEU A 75 13.83 -21.30 8.97
C LEU A 75 14.41 -19.97 9.44
N THR A 76 15.14 -19.96 10.56
CA THR A 76 15.76 -18.75 11.11
C THR A 76 16.79 -18.15 10.14
N ASN A 77 17.53 -19.00 9.43
CA ASN A 77 18.50 -18.61 8.42
C ASN A 77 17.86 -18.26 7.06
N SER A 78 16.59 -18.62 6.85
CA SER A 78 15.90 -18.40 5.58
C SER A 78 15.65 -16.91 5.26
N PRO A 79 15.76 -16.52 3.98
CA PRO A 79 15.46 -15.16 3.57
C PRO A 79 13.95 -14.89 3.45
N PHE A 80 13.06 -15.84 3.67
CA PHE A 80 11.62 -15.57 3.62
C PHE A 80 11.01 -15.39 5.01
N LEU A 81 11.67 -15.83 6.07
CA LEU A 81 11.16 -15.72 7.43
C LEU A 81 11.03 -14.27 7.92
N LYS A 82 9.91 -13.98 8.57
CA LYS A 82 9.76 -12.83 9.47
C LYS A 82 10.43 -13.13 10.81
N PRO A 83 11.49 -12.41 11.22
CA PRO A 83 12.22 -12.69 12.45
C PRO A 83 11.29 -12.72 13.68
N GLY A 84 11.50 -13.71 14.54
CA GLY A 84 10.73 -13.87 15.79
C GLY A 84 9.27 -14.29 15.61
N SER A 85 8.90 -14.84 14.45
CA SER A 85 7.53 -15.33 14.19
C SER A 85 7.35 -16.84 14.33
N ILE A 86 8.42 -17.60 14.54
CA ILE A 86 8.35 -19.06 14.67
C ILE A 86 7.70 -19.42 16.00
N GLN A 87 6.65 -20.24 15.94
CA GLN A 87 5.95 -20.83 17.07
C GLN A 87 5.79 -22.32 16.83
N PHE A 88 6.07 -23.13 17.85
CA PHE A 88 5.75 -24.55 17.84
C PHE A 88 4.49 -24.76 18.67
N THR A 89 3.59 -25.61 18.18
CA THR A 89 2.37 -26.03 18.87
C THR A 89 2.27 -27.54 18.75
N SER A 90 2.21 -28.23 19.88
CA SER A 90 2.06 -29.69 19.87
C SER A 90 0.62 -30.07 19.54
N LYS A 91 0.40 -31.29 19.08
CA LYS A 91 -0.93 -31.82 18.80
C LYS A 91 -1.83 -31.88 20.05
N GLU A 92 -1.26 -32.00 21.23
CA GLU A 92 -1.99 -31.92 22.52
C GLU A 92 -2.45 -30.49 22.78
N GLU A 93 -1.55 -29.50 22.63
CA GLU A 93 -1.89 -28.08 22.77
C GLU A 93 -2.92 -27.64 21.72
N ALA A 94 -2.77 -28.10 20.48
CA ALA A 94 -3.72 -27.83 19.40
C ALA A 94 -5.12 -28.39 19.70
N ILE A 95 -5.20 -29.57 20.35
CA ILE A 95 -6.48 -30.13 20.81
C ILE A 95 -7.10 -29.26 21.90
N GLU A 96 -6.31 -28.77 22.85
CA GLU A 96 -6.81 -27.92 23.92
C GLU A 96 -7.37 -26.60 23.38
N LEU A 97 -6.68 -25.97 22.43
CA LEU A 97 -7.17 -24.80 21.72
C LEU A 97 -8.47 -25.10 20.96
N LEU A 98 -8.53 -26.24 20.26
CA LEU A 98 -9.73 -26.65 19.54
C LEU A 98 -10.91 -26.95 20.49
N ARG A 99 -10.64 -27.46 21.69
CA ARG A 99 -11.64 -27.65 22.75
C ARG A 99 -12.22 -26.33 23.25
N GLU A 100 -11.38 -25.31 23.43
CA GLU A 100 -11.83 -23.98 23.85
C GLU A 100 -12.77 -23.35 22.81
N ASP A 101 -12.45 -23.50 21.51
CA ASP A 101 -13.21 -22.89 20.43
C ASP A 101 -14.53 -23.62 20.08
N PHE A 102 -14.54 -24.96 20.12
CA PHE A 102 -15.69 -25.77 19.68
C PHE A 102 -16.50 -26.39 20.83
N GLY A 103 -16.01 -26.32 22.06
CA GLY A 103 -16.66 -26.83 23.27
C GLY A 103 -16.52 -28.35 23.47
N GLU A 104 -16.74 -28.78 24.72
CA GLU A 104 -16.56 -30.16 25.20
C GLU A 104 -17.44 -31.21 24.48
N ASP A 105 -18.57 -30.80 23.91
CA ASP A 105 -19.52 -31.71 23.26
C ASP A 105 -18.93 -32.38 22.01
N PHE A 106 -17.99 -31.73 21.32
CA PHE A 106 -17.33 -32.25 20.13
C PHE A 106 -16.41 -33.45 20.45
N PHE A 107 -15.85 -33.49 21.66
CA PHE A 107 -14.82 -34.47 22.05
C PHE A 107 -15.38 -35.66 22.85
N LYS A 108 -16.70 -35.74 23.05
CA LYS A 108 -17.37 -36.85 23.77
C LYS A 108 -17.34 -38.19 23.03
N LEU A 109 -16.90 -38.20 21.78
CA LEU A 109 -16.91 -39.38 20.90
C LEU A 109 -15.69 -40.28 21.06
N ASP A 110 -14.77 -39.97 21.98
CA ASP A 110 -13.53 -40.73 22.28
C ASP A 110 -12.73 -41.14 21.03
N LEU A 111 -12.74 -40.23 20.04
CA LEU A 111 -12.01 -40.41 18.79
C LEU A 111 -10.53 -40.12 18.98
N PRO A 112 -9.63 -40.81 18.26
CA PRO A 112 -8.20 -40.52 18.29
C PRO A 112 -7.93 -39.08 17.83
N ASN A 113 -6.88 -38.45 18.38
CA ASN A 113 -6.46 -37.10 18.02
C ASN A 113 -6.10 -37.05 16.51
N PRO A 114 -6.84 -36.28 15.68
CA PRO A 114 -6.53 -36.15 14.27
C PRO A 114 -5.48 -35.05 13.97
N LEU A 115 -5.04 -34.30 14.99
CA LEU A 115 -4.11 -33.19 14.84
C LEU A 115 -2.65 -33.67 14.89
N TYR A 116 -1.82 -32.92 14.18
CA TYR A 116 -0.38 -33.10 14.11
C TYR A 116 0.35 -32.03 14.90
N ASP A 117 1.62 -32.26 15.19
CA ASP A 117 2.51 -31.20 15.65
C ASP A 117 2.72 -30.20 14.52
N VAL A 118 2.69 -28.90 14.86
CA VAL A 118 2.71 -27.83 13.87
C VAL A 118 3.73 -26.77 14.22
N LEU A 119 4.49 -26.35 13.22
CA LEU A 119 5.36 -25.18 13.32
C LEU A 119 4.74 -24.05 12.51
N THR A 120 4.30 -23.01 13.21
CA THR A 120 3.71 -21.82 12.62
C THR A 120 4.77 -20.73 12.46
N PHE A 121 4.78 -20.04 11.33
CA PHE A 121 5.64 -18.87 11.12
C PHE A 121 4.99 -17.86 10.18
N ASN A 122 5.52 -16.64 10.17
CA ASN A 122 5.13 -15.62 9.21
C ASN A 122 6.24 -15.40 8.18
N VAL A 123 5.82 -15.04 6.97
CA VAL A 123 6.72 -14.74 5.84
C VAL A 123 6.79 -13.24 5.60
N ARG A 124 7.95 -12.72 5.20
CA ARG A 124 8.16 -11.30 4.87
C ARG A 124 7.25 -10.87 3.72
N ALA A 125 6.78 -9.62 3.74
CA ALA A 125 5.77 -9.13 2.79
C ALA A 125 6.14 -9.32 1.30
N ILE A 126 7.44 -9.30 1.00
CA ILE A 126 7.97 -9.47 -0.36
C ILE A 126 7.78 -10.90 -0.90
N TYR A 127 7.80 -11.91 -0.04
CA TYR A 127 7.58 -13.32 -0.39
C TYR A 127 6.11 -13.76 -0.19
N MET A 128 5.25 -12.87 0.30
CA MET A 128 3.81 -13.14 0.48
C MET A 128 3.05 -12.96 -0.85
N ASN A 129 3.28 -13.89 -1.77
CA ASN A 129 2.61 -14.03 -3.06
C ASN A 129 2.56 -15.53 -3.45
N SER A 130 1.56 -15.94 -4.24
CA SER A 130 1.30 -17.35 -4.56
C SER A 130 2.54 -18.09 -5.10
N ASP A 131 3.24 -17.50 -6.07
CA ASP A 131 4.44 -18.11 -6.67
C ASP A 131 5.55 -18.36 -5.64
N SER A 132 5.86 -17.36 -4.81
CA SER A 132 6.89 -17.46 -3.77
C SER A 132 6.50 -18.44 -2.67
N LEU A 133 5.22 -18.46 -2.25
CA LEU A 133 4.73 -19.39 -1.24
C LEU A 133 4.74 -20.83 -1.76
N SER A 134 4.48 -21.05 -3.04
CA SER A 134 4.63 -22.37 -3.67
C SER A 134 6.08 -22.83 -3.63
N ILE A 135 7.04 -21.96 -3.94
CA ILE A 135 8.46 -22.30 -3.87
C ILE A 135 8.87 -22.64 -2.43
N ILE A 136 8.46 -21.83 -1.46
CA ILE A 136 8.74 -22.06 -0.02
C ILE A 136 8.13 -23.39 0.44
N ARG A 137 6.90 -23.70 0.02
CA ARG A 137 6.25 -24.98 0.33
C ARG A 137 7.08 -26.15 -0.20
N GLU A 138 7.46 -26.12 -1.46
CA GLU A 138 8.27 -27.21 -2.05
C GLU A 138 9.66 -27.31 -1.41
N GLU A 139 10.27 -26.18 -1.05
CA GLU A 139 11.55 -26.16 -0.33
C GLU A 139 11.45 -26.85 1.04
N LEU A 140 10.42 -26.52 1.82
CA LEU A 140 10.20 -27.08 3.15
C LEU A 140 9.76 -28.55 3.11
N ARG A 141 9.07 -28.98 2.05
CA ARG A 141 8.69 -30.39 1.86
C ARG A 141 9.84 -31.31 1.48
N MET A 142 11.04 -30.77 1.21
CA MET A 142 12.23 -31.60 1.01
C MET A 142 12.68 -32.29 2.30
N HIS A 143 12.27 -31.79 3.46
CA HIS A 143 12.55 -32.42 4.75
C HIS A 143 11.64 -33.63 4.95
N PRO A 144 12.17 -34.83 5.24
CA PRO A 144 11.39 -36.07 5.28
C PRO A 144 10.39 -36.14 6.45
N TYR A 145 10.54 -35.29 7.46
CA TYR A 145 9.66 -35.17 8.63
C TYR A 145 8.61 -34.04 8.49
N VAL A 146 8.55 -33.37 7.33
CA VAL A 146 7.53 -32.39 6.98
C VAL A 146 6.48 -33.06 6.08
N SER A 147 5.24 -33.16 6.57
CA SER A 147 4.10 -33.71 5.82
C SER A 147 3.70 -32.74 4.70
N ASP A 148 3.34 -31.51 5.09
CA ASP A 148 2.96 -30.45 4.16
C ASP A 148 3.06 -29.06 4.80
N VAL A 149 2.93 -28.02 3.96
CA VAL A 149 2.87 -26.62 4.40
C VAL A 149 1.55 -26.01 3.95
N TYR A 150 0.77 -25.57 4.93
CA TYR A 150 -0.55 -24.98 4.72
C TYR A 150 -0.55 -23.48 4.94
N TYR A 151 -1.32 -22.79 4.11
CA TYR A 151 -1.62 -21.37 4.23
C TYR A 151 -2.97 -21.08 3.58
N GLN A 152 -3.59 -19.96 3.95
CA GLN A 152 -4.88 -19.57 3.40
C GLN A 152 -4.71 -18.99 1.99
N GLU A 153 -4.66 -19.85 0.96
CA GLU A 153 -4.49 -19.47 -0.44
C GLU A 153 -5.47 -18.38 -0.88
N SER A 154 -6.75 -18.55 -0.53
CA SER A 154 -7.79 -17.58 -0.86
C SER A 154 -7.53 -16.18 -0.29
N LEU A 155 -6.96 -16.10 0.91
CA LEU A 155 -6.60 -14.82 1.53
C LEU A 155 -5.43 -14.18 0.80
N VAL A 156 -4.40 -14.97 0.46
CA VAL A 156 -3.23 -14.49 -0.29
C VAL A 156 -3.64 -13.96 -1.66
N ASP A 157 -4.49 -14.71 -2.37
CA ASP A 157 -4.95 -14.34 -3.70
C ASP A 157 -5.84 -13.09 -3.68
N VAL A 158 -6.79 -13.02 -2.75
CA VAL A 158 -7.64 -11.84 -2.58
C VAL A 158 -6.78 -10.62 -2.25
N LEU A 159 -5.81 -10.77 -1.36
CA LEU A 159 -4.91 -9.68 -0.98
C LEU A 159 -4.07 -9.22 -2.18
N ALA A 160 -3.46 -10.15 -2.92
CA ALA A 160 -2.67 -9.86 -4.10
C ALA A 160 -3.48 -9.16 -5.20
N GLN A 161 -4.68 -9.68 -5.50
CA GLN A 161 -5.57 -9.11 -6.51
C GLN A 161 -6.05 -7.71 -6.11
N ASN A 162 -6.44 -7.51 -4.85
CA ASN A 162 -6.90 -6.21 -4.35
C ASN A 162 -5.78 -5.17 -4.37
N ILE A 163 -4.57 -5.54 -3.94
CA ILE A 163 -3.40 -4.65 -4.00
C ILE A 163 -3.11 -4.24 -5.45
N ARG A 164 -3.13 -5.21 -6.39
CA ARG A 164 -2.92 -4.93 -7.82
C ARG A 164 -3.99 -4.00 -8.37
N LYS A 165 -5.27 -4.22 -8.02
CA LYS A 165 -6.39 -3.38 -8.44
C LYS A 165 -6.25 -1.95 -7.91
N VAL A 166 -5.91 -1.78 -6.63
CA VAL A 166 -5.64 -0.47 -6.03
C VAL A 166 -4.48 0.21 -6.73
N ALA A 167 -3.39 -0.51 -7.01
CA ALA A 167 -2.24 0.05 -7.72
C ALA A 167 -2.61 0.61 -9.10
N TRP A 168 -3.44 -0.10 -9.87
CA TRP A 168 -3.92 0.38 -11.18
C TRP A 168 -4.83 1.60 -11.07
N ILE A 169 -5.76 1.61 -10.11
CA ILE A 169 -6.64 2.77 -9.87
C ILE A 169 -5.81 3.98 -9.46
N THR A 170 -4.86 3.80 -8.54
CA THR A 170 -3.94 4.85 -8.10
C THR A 170 -3.13 5.41 -9.25
N LEU A 171 -2.60 4.57 -10.13
CA LEU A 171 -1.81 5.01 -11.28
C LEU A 171 -2.67 5.86 -12.22
N GLY A 172 -3.89 5.41 -12.54
CA GLY A 172 -4.82 6.18 -13.37
C GLY A 172 -5.19 7.54 -12.74
N LEU A 173 -5.48 7.54 -11.43
CA LEU A 173 -5.80 8.77 -10.69
C LEU A 173 -4.60 9.73 -10.64
N SER A 174 -3.39 9.22 -10.46
CA SER A 174 -2.16 10.02 -10.48
C SER A 174 -1.96 10.69 -11.84
N LEU A 175 -2.14 9.96 -12.94
CA LEU A 175 -2.04 10.51 -14.29
C LEU A 175 -3.11 11.60 -14.53
N PHE A 176 -4.33 11.38 -14.07
CA PHE A 176 -5.40 12.37 -14.14
C PHE A 176 -5.03 13.67 -13.41
N PHE A 177 -4.52 13.58 -12.18
CA PHE A 177 -4.11 14.76 -11.43
C PHE A 177 -2.95 15.52 -12.09
N ILE A 178 -2.01 14.82 -12.72
CA ILE A 178 -0.91 15.44 -13.49
C ILE A 178 -1.48 16.27 -14.65
N LEU A 179 -2.45 15.73 -15.39
CA LEU A 179 -3.10 16.45 -16.50
C LEU A 179 -3.87 17.68 -16.01
N VAL A 180 -4.61 17.56 -14.90
CA VAL A 180 -5.32 18.69 -14.28
C VAL A 180 -4.34 19.78 -13.84
N ALA A 181 -3.25 19.39 -13.17
CA ALA A 181 -2.21 20.33 -12.76
C ALA A 181 -1.61 21.08 -13.96
N PHE A 182 -1.25 20.35 -15.03
CA PHE A 182 -0.74 20.95 -16.27
C PHE A 182 -1.74 21.91 -16.91
N ALA A 183 -3.01 21.53 -17.03
CA ALA A 183 -4.06 22.37 -17.58
C ALA A 183 -4.27 23.65 -16.77
N LEU A 184 -4.25 23.55 -15.43
CA LEU A 184 -4.37 24.71 -14.54
C LEU A 184 -3.16 25.65 -14.63
N ILE A 185 -1.95 25.11 -14.70
CA ILE A 185 -0.73 25.91 -14.88
C ILE A 185 -0.80 26.67 -16.20
N HIS A 186 -1.13 25.98 -17.30
CA HIS A 186 -1.26 26.59 -18.61
C HIS A 186 -2.35 27.68 -18.64
N ASN A 187 -3.52 27.42 -18.04
CA ASN A 187 -4.59 28.40 -17.94
C ASN A 187 -4.21 29.61 -17.07
N THR A 188 -3.47 29.38 -15.98
CA THR A 188 -3.02 30.43 -15.07
C THR A 188 -1.97 31.33 -15.73
N ILE A 189 -0.99 30.76 -16.45
CA ILE A 189 0.01 31.53 -17.23
C ILE A 189 -0.69 32.37 -18.29
N ARG A 190 -1.64 31.78 -19.03
CA ARG A 190 -2.42 32.49 -20.04
C ARG A 190 -3.18 33.67 -19.43
N LEU A 191 -3.87 33.44 -18.31
CA LEU A 191 -4.61 34.49 -17.61
C LEU A 191 -3.67 35.59 -17.12
N ALA A 192 -2.52 35.24 -16.56
CA ALA A 192 -1.48 36.19 -16.13
C ALA A 192 -0.96 37.06 -17.28
N LEU A 193 -0.69 36.47 -18.44
CA LEU A 193 -0.28 37.20 -19.65
C LEU A 193 -1.38 38.15 -20.15
N TYR A 194 -2.63 37.69 -20.24
CA TYR A 194 -3.75 38.53 -20.68
C TYR A 194 -4.01 39.71 -19.76
N ALA A 195 -3.92 39.47 -18.46
CA ALA A 195 -4.20 40.49 -17.46
C ALA A 195 -3.06 41.51 -17.32
N ASN A 196 -1.82 41.14 -17.64
CA ASN A 196 -0.67 42.05 -17.71
C ASN A 196 -0.39 42.61 -19.12
N ARG A 197 -1.25 42.34 -20.12
CA ARG A 197 -1.01 42.69 -21.54
C ARG A 197 -0.67 44.15 -21.79
N PHE A 198 -1.28 45.07 -21.05
CA PHE A 198 -1.03 46.51 -21.19
C PHE A 198 0.30 46.93 -20.54
N LEU A 199 0.68 46.29 -19.44
CA LEU A 199 1.94 46.54 -18.76
C LEU A 199 3.10 46.10 -19.68
N ILE A 200 2.99 44.90 -20.25
CA ILE A 200 3.94 44.34 -21.21
C ILE A 200 4.09 45.26 -22.42
N LYS A 201 2.97 45.68 -23.03
CA LYS A 201 2.97 46.55 -24.20
C LYS A 201 3.53 47.95 -23.92
N ASN A 202 3.28 48.51 -22.73
CA ASN A 202 3.89 49.78 -22.34
C ASN A 202 5.41 49.64 -22.13
N MET A 203 5.89 48.56 -21.53
CA MET A 203 7.33 48.32 -21.33
C MET A 203 8.07 48.16 -22.66
N GLU A 204 7.44 47.49 -23.63
CA GLU A 204 7.95 47.37 -25.00
C GLU A 204 8.11 48.75 -25.68
N LEU A 205 7.16 49.67 -25.45
CA LEU A 205 7.22 51.04 -25.98
C LEU A 205 8.33 51.91 -25.38
N VAL A 206 8.83 51.58 -24.17
CA VAL A 206 9.99 52.27 -23.55
C VAL A 206 11.31 51.53 -23.80
N GLY A 207 11.31 50.52 -24.69
CA GLY A 207 12.51 49.81 -25.13
C GLY A 207 12.93 48.63 -24.26
N ALA A 208 12.06 48.13 -23.36
CA ALA A 208 12.35 46.91 -22.62
C ALA A 208 12.12 45.68 -23.51
N SER A 209 13.20 44.99 -23.91
CA SER A 209 13.13 43.67 -24.54
C SER A 209 13.10 42.57 -23.48
N TRP A 210 12.22 41.58 -23.65
CA TRP A 210 12.21 40.31 -22.92
C TRP A 210 12.60 39.16 -23.83
#